data_AF-A0A2D7FSM1-F1
#
_entry.id   AF-A0A2D7FSM1-F1
#
_cell.length_a   1.000
_cell.length_b   1.000
_cell.length_c   1.000
_cell.angle_alpha   90.00
_cell.angle_beta   90.00
_cell.angle_gamma   90.00
#
_symmetry.space_group_name_H-M   'P 1'
#
loop_
_entity.id
_entity.type
_entity.pdbx_description
1 polymer ?
#
loop_
_entity_poly.entity_id
_entity_poly.type
_entity_poly.pdbx_seq_one_letter_code
_entity_poly.pdbx_strand_id
1 'polypeptide(L)'
;MASIRKRGNKWQAQVRRGGIKGISKSFLRKADAERWSRQMEAAVDAGRYEPPETTSISTVADLLRKYLTHVTAKKKGRISEAYRLQAII
;
A
#
# COMPACT_ATOMS: atom_id res chain seq x y z
N MET A 1 -17.16 6.62 -9.61
CA MET A 1 -17.78 5.33 -9.94
C MET A 1 -16.76 4.23 -9.82
N ALA A 2 -17.11 3.21 -9.04
CA ALA A 2 -16.44 1.95 -8.88
C ALA A 2 -16.54 1.11 -10.16
N SER A 3 -15.39 0.66 -10.68
CA SER A 3 -15.32 -0.28 -11.80
C SER A 3 -14.62 -1.55 -11.34
N ILE A 4 -15.17 -2.71 -11.70
CA ILE A 4 -14.58 -4.01 -11.37
C ILE A 4 -14.20 -4.70 -12.67
N ARG A 5 -12.91 -5.00 -12.81
CA ARG A 5 -12.33 -5.63 -13.99
C ARG A 5 -11.74 -6.99 -13.64
N LYS A 6 -11.99 -8.01 -14.44
CA LYS A 6 -11.31 -9.30 -14.34
C LYS A 6 -9.94 -9.22 -15.02
N ARG A 7 -8.86 -9.60 -14.31
CA ARG A 7 -7.52 -9.84 -14.87
C ARG A 7 -7.10 -11.28 -14.57
N GLY A 8 -7.19 -12.14 -15.59
CA GLY A 8 -6.91 -13.58 -15.42
C GLY A 8 -7.78 -14.19 -14.33
N ASN A 9 -7.14 -14.74 -13.28
CA ASN A 9 -7.80 -15.35 -12.13
C ASN A 9 -8.13 -14.37 -10.99
N LYS A 10 -7.91 -13.06 -11.17
CA LYS A 10 -8.13 -12.05 -10.14
C LYS A 10 -9.15 -11.01 -10.59
N TRP A 11 -9.86 -10.43 -9.62
CA TRP A 11 -10.81 -9.34 -9.77
C TRP A 11 -10.20 -8.05 -9.23
N GLN A 12 -9.99 -7.07 -10.11
CA GLN A 12 -9.48 -5.76 -9.75
C GLN A 12 -10.66 -4.81 -9.57
N ALA A 13 -10.84 -4.28 -8.36
CA ALA A 13 -11.76 -3.17 -8.10
C ALA A 13 -11.00 -1.85 -8.21
N GLN A 14 -11.61 -0.86 -8.87
CA GLN A 14 -11.04 0.45 -9.11
C GLN A 14 -12.05 1.53 -8.75
N VAL A 15 -11.67 2.42 -7.85
CA VAL A 15 -12.49 3.56 -7.42
C VAL A 15 -11.85 4.83 -7.94
N ARG A 16 -12.56 5.52 -8.85
CA ARG A 16 -12.19 6.84 -9.37
C ARG A 16 -13.24 7.86 -8.96
N ARG A 17 -12.80 8.93 -8.30
CA ARG A 17 -13.60 10.11 -7.96
C ARG A 17 -12.76 11.36 -8.27
N GLY A 18 -13.41 12.39 -8.83
CA GLY A 18 -12.73 13.62 -9.23
C GLY A 18 -11.99 14.24 -8.05
N GLY A 19 -10.71 14.59 -8.26
CA GLY A 19 -9.86 15.20 -7.22
C GLY A 19 -8.97 14.24 -6.43
N ILE A 20 -9.12 12.91 -6.54
CA ILE A 20 -8.30 11.92 -5.81
C ILE A 20 -7.62 10.96 -6.79
N LYS A 21 -6.37 10.55 -6.50
CA LYS A 21 -5.68 9.49 -7.27
C LYS A 21 -6.53 8.22 -7.26
N GLY A 22 -6.80 7.67 -8.45
CA GLY A 22 -7.63 6.48 -8.59
C GLY A 22 -7.07 5.29 -7.81
N ILE A 23 -7.88 4.73 -6.92
CA ILE A 23 -7.50 3.64 -6.03
C ILE A 23 -7.81 2.34 -6.74
N SER A 24 -6.88 1.38 -6.73
CA SER A 24 -7.18 0.05 -7.26
C SER A 24 -6.65 -1.05 -6.34
N LYS A 25 -7.44 -2.10 -6.16
CA LYS A 25 -7.08 -3.26 -5.35
C LYS A 25 -7.54 -4.54 -6.04
N SER A 26 -6.71 -5.58 -5.96
CA SER A 26 -6.97 -6.87 -6.58
C SER A 26 -7.41 -7.89 -5.54
N PHE A 27 -8.42 -8.69 -5.88
CA PHE A 27 -9.06 -9.72 -5.08
C PHE A 27 -9.14 -11.03 -5.85
N LEU A 28 -9.31 -12.15 -5.13
CA LEU A 28 -9.52 -13.46 -5.76
C LEU A 28 -10.99 -13.70 -6.10
N ARG A 29 -11.92 -13.18 -5.28
CA ARG A 29 -13.37 -13.34 -5.46
C ARG A 29 -14.00 -12.03 -5.94
N LYS A 30 -14.98 -12.14 -6.83
CA LYS A 30 -15.75 -10.99 -7.33
C LYS A 30 -16.54 -10.31 -6.22
N ALA A 31 -17.16 -11.09 -5.34
CA ALA A 31 -17.96 -10.58 -4.22
C ALA A 31 -17.14 -9.71 -3.26
N ASP A 32 -15.89 -10.10 -3.00
CA ASP A 32 -14.98 -9.31 -2.15
C ASP A 32 -14.59 -8.01 -2.83
N ALA A 33 -14.34 -8.04 -4.14
CA ALA A 33 -14.07 -6.84 -4.94
C ALA A 33 -15.26 -5.87 -4.94
N GLU A 34 -16.49 -6.37 -5.08
CA GLU A 34 -17.72 -5.56 -5.03
C GLU A 34 -17.92 -4.92 -3.65
N ARG A 35 -17.82 -5.70 -2.57
CA ARG A 35 -17.97 -5.20 -1.21
C ARG A 35 -16.92 -4.13 -0.89
N TRP A 36 -15.65 -4.41 -1.21
CA TRP A 36 -14.57 -3.45 -0.98
C TRP A 36 -14.78 -2.17 -1.78
N SER A 37 -15.22 -2.28 -3.04
CA SER A 37 -15.42 -1.11 -3.88
C SER A 37 -16.51 -0.19 -3.35
N ARG A 38 -17.64 -0.75 -2.87
CA ARG A 38 -18.73 0.04 -2.24
C ARG A 38 -18.28 0.67 -0.92
N GLN A 39 -17.57 -0.09 -0.09
CA GLN A 39 -17.05 0.42 1.18
C GLN A 39 -16.06 1.57 0.95
N MET A 40 -15.21 1.44 -0.07
CA MET A 40 -14.23 2.46 -0.44
C MET A 40 -14.89 3.70 -1.04
N GLU A 41 -15.91 3.54 -1.88
CA GLU A 41 -16.73 4.68 -2.31
C GLU A 41 -17.35 5.40 -1.12
N ALA A 42 -18.02 4.70 -0.21
CA ALA A 42 -18.60 5.32 0.99
C ALA A 42 -17.55 6.04 1.86
N ALA A 43 -16.34 5.49 1.99
CA ALA A 43 -15.26 6.12 2.75
C ALA A 43 -14.72 7.40 2.08
N VAL A 44 -14.60 7.39 0.74
CA VAL A 44 -14.20 8.57 -0.04
C VAL A 44 -15.30 9.64 0.01
N ASP A 45 -16.57 9.23 -0.10
CA ASP A 45 -17.73 10.12 0.00
C ASP A 45 -17.81 10.81 1.36
N ALA A 46 -17.48 10.08 2.43
CA ALA A 46 -17.43 10.60 3.80
C ALA A 46 -16.20 11.47 4.09
N GLY A 47 -15.28 11.66 3.12
CA GLY A 47 -14.03 12.40 3.32
C GLY A 47 -13.03 11.71 4.27
N ARG A 48 -13.27 10.45 4.64
CA ARG A 48 -12.41 9.64 5.54
C ARG A 48 -11.40 8.80 4.78
N TYR A 49 -11.26 9.04 3.48
CA TYR A 49 -10.28 8.34 2.68
C TYR A 49 -8.91 8.96 2.89
N GLU A 50 -8.15 8.37 3.80
CA GLU A 50 -6.72 8.56 3.87
C GLU A 50 -6.10 7.61 2.84
N PRO A 51 -5.40 8.13 1.80
CA PRO A 51 -4.64 7.29 0.90
C PRO A 51 -3.77 6.36 1.76
N PRO A 52 -3.72 5.05 1.49
CA PRO A 52 -2.76 4.20 2.18
C PRO A 52 -1.42 4.88 1.97
N GLU A 53 -0.74 5.24 3.07
CA GLU A 53 0.54 5.92 3.04
C GLU A 53 1.37 5.23 1.96
N THR A 54 1.39 5.84 0.78
CA THR A 54 2.36 5.48 -0.22
C THR A 54 3.57 5.99 0.50
N THR A 55 4.29 5.09 1.17
CA THR A 55 5.52 5.47 1.83
C THR A 55 6.28 6.14 0.71
N SER A 56 6.35 7.46 0.76
CA SER A 56 7.09 8.26 -0.18
C SER A 56 8.53 7.97 0.18
N ILE A 57 9.00 6.81 -0.27
CA ILE A 57 10.41 6.44 -0.21
C ILE A 57 11.04 7.34 -1.27
N SER A 58 11.28 8.58 -0.89
CA SER A 58 11.87 9.61 -1.74
C SER A 58 13.32 9.32 -2.02
N THR A 59 14.00 8.64 -1.09
CA THR A 59 15.42 8.38 -1.17
C THR A 59 15.76 6.94 -0.79
N VAL A 60 16.91 6.47 -1.28
CA VAL A 60 17.49 5.18 -0.86
C VAL A 60 17.76 5.19 0.66
N ALA A 61 18.14 6.33 1.23
CA ALA A 61 18.33 6.48 2.67
C ALA A 61 17.04 6.19 3.47
N ASP A 62 15.89 6.70 3.02
CA ASP A 62 14.59 6.45 3.68
C ASP A 62 14.21 4.96 3.62
N LEU A 63 14.51 4.29 2.50
CA LEU A 63 14.30 2.86 2.35
C LEU A 63 15.13 2.07 3.36
N LEU A 64 16.43 2.38 3.45
CA LEU A 64 17.36 1.69 4.35
C LEU A 64 17.00 1.95 5.83
N ARG A 65 16.54 3.15 6.18
CA ARG A 65 16.02 3.44 7.54
C ARG A 65 14.81 2.58 7.89
N LYS A 66 13.83 2.46 6.98
CA LYS A 66 12.68 1.54 7.19
C LYS A 66 13.11 0.08 7.24
N TYR A 67 14.08 -0.31 6.43
CA TYR A 67 14.60 -1.68 6.46
C TYR A 67 15.25 -1.99 7.82
N LEU A 68 16.01 -1.05 8.36
CA LEU A 68 16.65 -1.17 9.67
C LEU A 68 15.62 -1.38 10.79
N THR A 69 14.53 -0.58 10.80
CA THR A 69 13.51 -0.65 11.85
C THR A 69 12.58 -1.86 11.73
N HIS A 70 12.14 -2.20 10.52
CA HIS A 70 11.12 -3.24 10.33
C HIS A 70 11.70 -4.65 10.12
N VAL A 71 12.89 -4.76 9.51
CA VAL A 71 13.47 -6.05 9.08
C VAL A 71 14.71 -6.39 9.88
N THR A 72 15.71 -5.51 9.93
CA THR A 72 16.98 -5.79 10.62
C THR A 72 16.76 -6.02 12.12
N ALA A 73 15.81 -5.32 12.75
CA ALA A 73 15.43 -5.55 14.15
C ALA A 73 15.04 -7.01 14.47
N LYS A 74 14.48 -7.74 13.51
CA LYS A 74 14.02 -9.13 13.68
C LYS A 74 15.10 -10.17 13.41
N LYS A 75 16.28 -9.76 12.92
CA LYS A 75 17.38 -10.68 12.59
C LYS A 75 18.27 -10.94 13.80
N LYS A 76 18.82 -12.15 13.90
CA LYS A 76 19.85 -12.50 14.91
C LYS A 76 21.10 -11.60 14.79
N GLY A 77 21.50 -11.24 13.57
CA GLY A 77 22.66 -10.39 13.27
C GLY A 77 22.41 -8.87 13.28
N ARG A 78 21.37 -8.40 13.98
CA ARG A 78 20.91 -7.01 13.88
C ARG A 78 21.99 -5.95 14.13
N ILE A 79 22.95 -6.22 15.03
CA ILE A 79 23.98 -5.26 15.45
C ILE A 79 24.96 -5.00 14.31
N SER A 80 25.53 -6.06 13.73
CA SER A 80 26.51 -5.95 12.65
C SER A 80 25.91 -5.42 11.35
N GLU A 81 24.62 -5.68 11.12
CA GLU A 81 23.89 -5.21 9.94
C GLU A 81 23.46 -3.75 10.12
N ALA A 82 22.95 -3.36 11.29
CA ALA A 82 22.61 -1.96 11.58
C ALA A 82 23.82 -1.04 11.49
N TYR A 83 24.99 -1.47 11.97
CA TYR A 83 26.23 -0.69 11.87
C TYR A 83 26.63 -0.41 10.40
N ARG A 84 26.56 -1.43 9.54
CA ARG A 84 26.85 -1.28 8.11
C ARG A 84 25.81 -0.42 7.39
N LEU A 85 24.54 -0.57 7.73
CA LEU A 85 23.46 0.23 7.15
C LEU A 85 23.55 1.70 7.58
N GLN A 86 23.90 1.99 8.84
CA GLN A 86 24.11 3.36 9.33
C GLN A 86 25.30 4.06 8.67
N ALA A 87 26.30 3.33 8.19
CA ALA A 87 27.42 3.93 7.46
C ALA A 87 27.07 4.32 6.02
N ILE A 88 25.97 3.80 5.46
CA ILE A 88 25.53 4.01 4.07
C ILE A 88 24.39 5.05 3.97
N ILE A 89 23.61 5.20 5.04
CA ILE A 89 22.48 6.15 5.18
C ILE A 89 23.00 7.55 5.51
#